data_AF-A0A9D9DB59-F1
#
_entry.id   AF-A0A9D9DB59-F1
#
_cell.length_a   1.000
_cell.length_b   1.000
_cell.length_c   1.000
_cell.angle_alpha   90.00
_cell.angle_beta   90.00
_cell.angle_gamma   90.00
#
_symmetry.space_group_name_H-M   'P 1'
#
loop_
_entity.id
_entity.type
_entity.pdbx_description
1 polymer ?
#
loop_
_entity_poly.entity_id
_entity_poly.type
_entity_poly.pdbx_seq_one_letter_code
_entity_poly.pdbx_strand_id
1 'polypeptide(L)'
;MTETTAINTIKLNAGPLMQQGTFYTAVWGCQMNVYDADRIRDLLSASGYAEQAEPKGADIIVLITCAVRAKAEDKVFNQLKA
;
A
#
# COMPACT_ATOMS: atom_id res chain seq x y z
N MET A 1 24.92 3.06 34.99
CA MET A 1 23.47 2.77 34.95
C MET A 1 23.08 2.64 33.49
N THR A 2 23.38 1.47 32.96
CA THR A 2 22.95 0.97 31.65
C THR A 2 21.49 0.55 31.75
N GLU A 3 20.66 0.92 30.77
CA GLU A 3 19.53 0.12 30.26
C GLU A 3 18.71 0.99 29.29
N THR A 4 19.20 1.14 28.07
CA THR A 4 18.36 1.58 26.95
C THR A 4 17.61 0.35 26.45
N THR A 5 16.32 0.32 26.73
CA THR A 5 15.33 -0.68 26.32
C THR A 5 15.50 -1.06 24.85
N ALA A 6 15.90 -2.31 24.62
CA ALA A 6 15.93 -2.91 23.29
C ALA A 6 14.49 -3.04 22.76
N ILE A 7 14.17 -2.25 21.74
CA ILE A 7 12.91 -2.40 21.00
C ILE A 7 13.01 -3.71 20.22
N ASN A 8 12.13 -4.64 20.57
CA ASN A 8 12.04 -5.99 20.04
C ASN A 8 11.87 -5.95 18.50
N THR A 9 12.97 -6.08 17.77
CA THR A 9 12.96 -6.14 16.31
C THR A 9 12.47 -7.52 15.92
N ILE A 10 11.29 -7.60 15.32
CA ILE A 10 10.83 -8.81 14.64
C ILE A 10 11.86 -9.10 13.55
N LYS A 11 12.71 -10.11 13.78
CA LYS A 11 13.56 -10.66 12.71
C LYS A 11 12.64 -11.37 11.73
N LEU A 12 12.17 -10.63 10.73
CA LEU A 12 11.68 -11.24 9.51
C LEU A 12 12.88 -11.97 8.90
N ASN A 13 12.77 -13.30 8.74
CA ASN A 13 13.79 -14.07 8.06
C ASN A 13 13.84 -13.60 6.60
N ALA A 14 14.78 -12.70 6.29
CA ALA A 14 15.06 -12.23 4.95
C ALA A 14 15.88 -13.29 4.18
N GLY A 15 15.24 -14.42 3.87
CA GLY A 15 15.63 -15.14 2.66
C GLY A 15 15.37 -14.22 1.45
N PRO A 16 16.05 -14.40 0.30
CA PRO A 16 15.72 -13.63 -0.88
C PRO A 16 14.25 -13.86 -1.23
N LEU A 17 13.42 -12.83 -1.08
CA LEU A 17 12.02 -12.87 -1.49
C LEU A 17 12.03 -12.99 -3.01
N MET A 18 11.55 -14.12 -3.54
CA MET A 18 11.24 -14.21 -4.96
C MET A 18 10.12 -13.19 -5.24
N GLN A 19 10.31 -12.36 -6.25
CA GLN A 19 9.32 -11.35 -6.64
C GLN A 19 7.97 -12.05 -6.91
N GLN A 20 6.96 -11.78 -6.08
CA GLN A 20 5.67 -12.48 -6.11
C GLN A 20 4.74 -11.93 -7.20
N GLY A 21 4.91 -10.67 -7.58
CA GLY A 21 4.08 -10.00 -8.58
C GLY A 21 4.24 -8.48 -8.51
N THR A 22 3.31 -7.79 -9.13
CA THR A 22 3.26 -6.33 -9.25
C THR A 22 1.98 -5.76 -8.64
N PHE A 23 2.03 -4.51 -8.19
CA PHE A 23 0.84 -3.82 -7.68
C PHE A 23 0.81 -2.35 -8.09
N TYR A 24 -0.38 -1.77 -8.13
CA TYR A 24 -0.59 -0.34 -8.36
C TYR A 24 -1.44 0.24 -7.24
N THR A 25 -1.14 1.46 -6.81
CA THR A 25 -1.90 2.15 -5.77
C THR A 25 -2.43 3.49 -6.28
N ALA A 26 -3.68 3.81 -5.92
CA ALA A 26 -4.26 5.11 -6.17
C ALA A 26 -5.10 5.58 -4.98
N VAL A 27 -5.00 6.89 -4.69
CA VAL A 27 -5.54 7.50 -3.49
C VAL A 27 -6.52 8.62 -3.86
N TRP A 28 -7.73 8.54 -3.30
CA TRP A 28 -8.76 9.58 -3.37
C TRP A 28 -9.24 9.95 -1.98
N GLY A 29 -8.69 11.02 -1.42
CA GLY A 29 -9.08 11.42 -0.08
C GLY A 29 -8.19 12.50 0.50
N CYS A 30 -7.90 12.38 1.79
CA CYS A 30 -7.05 13.32 2.52
C CYS A 30 -5.68 12.72 2.83
N GLN A 31 -4.86 13.47 3.58
CA GLN A 31 -3.54 13.03 4.03
C GLN A 31 -3.57 11.71 4.80
N MET A 32 -4.67 11.39 5.50
CA MET A 32 -4.82 10.11 6.19
C MET A 32 -4.82 8.94 5.20
N ASN A 33 -5.50 9.08 4.06
CA ASN A 33 -5.51 8.04 3.03
C ASN A 33 -4.15 7.89 2.32
N VAL A 34 -3.36 8.98 2.23
CA VAL A 34 -1.98 8.89 1.73
C VAL A 34 -1.12 8.08 2.69
N TYR A 35 -1.25 8.36 3.99
CA TYR A 35 -0.55 7.60 5.02
C TYR A 35 -0.93 6.11 5.06
N ASP A 36 -2.22 5.82 4.90
CA ASP A 36 -2.70 4.43 4.80
C ASP A 36 -2.14 3.76 3.54
N ALA A 37 -2.01 4.49 2.43
CA ALA A 37 -1.41 3.99 1.20
C ALA A 37 0.06 3.64 1.38
N ASP A 38 0.84 4.50 2.04
CA ASP A 38 2.26 4.26 2.30
C ASP A 38 2.44 2.98 3.13
N ARG A 39 1.59 2.76 4.14
CA ARG A 39 1.62 1.51 4.90
C ARG A 39 1.30 0.28 4.08
N ILE A 40 0.34 0.37 3.16
CA ILE A 40 0.02 -0.74 2.26
C ILE A 40 1.16 -1.01 1.28
N ARG A 41 1.81 0.04 0.74
CA ARG A 41 3.01 -0.08 -0.11
C ARG A 41 4.12 -0.82 0.62
N ASP A 42 4.44 -0.39 1.85
CA ASP A 42 5.48 -1.01 2.67
C ASP A 42 5.21 -2.50 2.91
N LEU A 43 3.96 -2.87 3.24
CA LEU A 43 3.55 -4.25 3.45
C LEU A 43 3.67 -5.11 2.19
N LEU A 44 3.23 -4.59 1.04
CA LEU A 44 3.30 -5.29 -0.24
C LEU A 44 4.74 -5.46 -0.72
N SER A 45 5.56 -4.43 -0.59
CA SER A 45 6.99 -4.48 -0.90
C SER A 45 7.74 -5.44 0.02
N ALA A 46 7.45 -5.42 1.33
CA ALA A 46 8.01 -6.39 2.28
C ALA A 46 7.53 -7.83 2.01
N SER A 47 6.41 -7.99 1.30
CA SER A 47 5.92 -9.28 0.82
C SER A 47 6.46 -9.65 -0.56
N GLY A 48 7.36 -8.88 -1.18
CA GLY A 48 7.98 -9.22 -2.47
C GLY A 48 7.18 -8.79 -3.70
N TYR A 49 6.20 -7.90 -3.55
CA TYR A 49 5.53 -7.27 -4.69
C TYR A 49 6.22 -5.96 -5.10
N ALA A 50 6.25 -5.68 -6.41
CA ALA A 50 6.82 -4.43 -6.96
C ALA A 50 5.72 -3.44 -7.33
N GLU A 51 5.85 -2.18 -6.89
CA GLU A 51 4.90 -1.13 -7.28
C GLU A 51 5.11 -0.74 -8.75
N GLN A 52 4.01 -0.45 -9.44
CA GLN A 52 3.96 0.04 -10.81
C GLN A 52 3.38 1.45 -10.84
N ALA A 53 3.76 2.24 -11.85
CA ALA A 53 3.26 3.60 -12.04
C ALA A 53 1.87 3.64 -12.71
N GLU A 54 1.46 2.56 -13.35
CA GLU A 54 0.18 2.44 -14.04
C GLU A 54 -0.60 1.21 -13.57
N PRO A 55 -1.94 1.25 -13.56
CA PRO A 55 -2.76 0.09 -13.20
C PRO A 55 -2.68 -1.04 -14.23
N LYS A 56 -2.28 -0.72 -15.47
CA LYS A 56 -2.23 -1.68 -16.57
C LYS A 56 -1.10 -2.69 -16.35
N GLY A 57 -1.47 -3.95 -16.19
CA GLY A 57 -0.52 -5.04 -15.96
C GLY A 57 -0.15 -5.27 -14.49
N ALA A 58 -0.75 -4.54 -13.56
CA ALA A 58 -0.63 -4.83 -12.14
C ALA A 58 -1.44 -6.08 -11.77
N ASP A 59 -0.84 -6.99 -11.01
CA ASP A 59 -1.54 -8.17 -10.47
C ASP A 59 -2.53 -7.77 -9.37
N ILE A 60 -2.23 -6.68 -8.65
CA ILE A 60 -3.07 -6.11 -7.58
C ILE A 60 -3.26 -4.62 -7.81
N ILE A 61 -4.51 -4.15 -7.71
CA ILE A 61 -4.85 -2.72 -7.74
C ILE A 61 -5.44 -2.33 -6.38
N VAL A 62 -4.82 -1.36 -5.71
CA VAL A 62 -5.27 -0.85 -4.41
C VAL A 62 -5.84 0.55 -4.59
N LEU A 63 -7.13 0.71 -4.32
CA LEU A 63 -7.85 1.98 -4.42
C LEU A 63 -8.26 2.42 -3.03
N ILE A 64 -7.72 3.54 -2.56
CA ILE A 64 -7.91 4.01 -1.19
C ILE A 64 -8.78 5.26 -1.24
N THR A 65 -9.97 5.18 -0.64
CA THR A 65 -10.95 6.27 -0.64
C THR A 65 -11.25 6.76 0.77
N CYS A 66 -11.79 7.97 0.85
CA CYS A 66 -12.29 8.53 2.10
C CYS A 66 -13.76 8.12 2.33
N ALA A 67 -14.01 7.28 3.34
CA ALA A 67 -15.37 6.80 3.68
C ALA A 67 -16.33 7.90 4.18
N VAL A 68 -15.80 9.05 4.60
CA VAL A 68 -16.61 10.14 5.19
C VAL A 68 -16.88 11.29 4.23
N ARG A 69 -16.30 11.29 3.03
CA ARG A 69 -16.54 12.32 2.01
C ARG A 69 -17.16 11.69 0.77
N ALA A 70 -18.47 11.86 0.62
CA ALA A 70 -19.29 11.30 -0.46
C ALA A 70 -18.74 11.50 -1.90
N LYS A 71 -17.93 12.54 -2.17
CA LYS A 71 -17.37 12.80 -3.51
C LYS A 71 -16.14 11.95 -3.89
N ALA A 72 -15.53 11.22 -2.96
CA ALA A 72 -14.35 10.41 -3.26
C ALA A 72 -14.71 9.07 -3.92
N GLU A 73 -15.79 8.44 -3.48
CA GLU A 73 -16.27 7.15 -4.00
C GLU A 73 -16.73 7.26 -5.45
N ASP A 74 -17.46 8.32 -5.82
CA ASP A 74 -17.93 8.56 -7.19
C ASP A 74 -16.78 8.59 -8.22
N LYS A 75 -15.63 9.17 -7.84
CA LYS A 75 -14.45 9.22 -8.72
C LYS A 75 -13.86 7.84 -8.99
N VAL A 76 -13.87 6.97 -7.98
CA VAL A 76 -13.36 5.59 -8.12
C VAL A 76 -14.31 4.74 -8.95
N PHE A 77 -15.62 4.84 -8.70
CA PHE A 77 -16.61 4.12 -9.50
C PHE A 77 -16.55 4.49 -10.99
N ASN A 78 -16.29 5.76 -11.31
CA ASN A 78 -16.12 6.18 -12.70
C ASN A 78 -14.84 5.61 -13.35
N GLN A 79 -13.74 5.47 -12.59
CA GLN A 79 -12.53 4.83 -13.13
C GLN A 79 -12.68 3.32 -13.35
N LEU A 80 -13.51 2.63 -12.55
CA LEU A 80 -13.73 1.18 -12.69
C LEU A 80 -14.71 0.81 -13.81
N LYS A 81 -15.54 1.75 -14.28
CA LYS A 81 -16.56 1.52 -15.32
C LYS A 81 -16.10 1.86 -16.74
N ALA A 82 -14.92 2.44 -16.90
CA ALA A 82 -14.32 2.83 -18.19
C ALA A 82 -13.33 1.75 -18.67
#